data_AF-A0A7C6ENB8-F1
#
_entry.id   AF-A0A7C6ENB8-F1
#
_cell.length_a   1.000
_cell.length_b   1.000
_cell.length_c   1.000
_cell.angle_alpha   90.00
_cell.angle_beta   90.00
_cell.angle_gamma   90.00
#
_symmetry.space_group_name_H-M   'P 1'
#
loop_
_entity.id
_entity.type
_entity.pdbx_description
1 polymer ?
#
loop_
_entity_poly.entity_id
_entity_poly.type
_entity_poly.pdbx_seq_one_letter_code
_entity_poly.pdbx_strand_id
1 'polypeptide(L)'
;MKPRPLASLAFGSLILLLTFALAQPFLGQSSTLPPDDQQEINAPTTLQLSLDDCILKALKNNLGLAAEMITPELADRNVTLAVEKFLPSLSLNYNQQDTRTASYSFLDASDVVTTRQNDYTVQFGQQLPTGGSLSFSLYNYVNESNRRFQTINPRYGSTIRINFSQPLLKDFGFRISRREIIIAEHSRDISEENFQKLLEDTIYSVESIYWNLVYSRENLKVRQQSLKLAQELLEKNKVEIEAGTLPPIERLTAEAEVSTRQADIIEAEALVKNYEDQLKTIMNVAAEIKDVKNVRIIPTDSPQLAKREVSFDEAFSTALQKRPDLLATRIDVDGKQFNFSYARNQLLPDLRLQFSYWSPGISGDQILYKDNNALSGIVVGTIPGKKTDALRDAIKFRFKNWSVGITVNFPINSIFTRAYYAQAKLSLEQAKLKLKNQEQQLSLEISNAVRAVETNYQRAQAYRAARELAEKKLEAEQEKLKVGMSTNYLVLQYQRDYANALTMELKALIDYNLSLANLDRVMGLGRERRNVRSVLGDD
;
A
#
# COMPACT_ATOMS: atom_id res chain seq x y z
N MET A 1 5.47 -23.05 -13.17
CA MET A 1 4.84 -21.80 -13.66
C MET A 1 4.18 -22.06 -15.00
N LYS A 2 2.85 -22.22 -15.02
CA LYS A 2 2.04 -22.21 -16.27
C LYS A 2 1.64 -20.74 -16.55
N PRO A 3 1.74 -20.24 -17.79
CA PRO A 3 1.19 -18.92 -18.12
C PRO A 3 -0.32 -19.02 -18.33
N ARG A 4 -1.11 -18.18 -17.66
CA ARG A 4 -2.53 -17.95 -17.98
C ARG A 4 -2.63 -16.94 -19.15
N PRO A 5 -3.62 -17.08 -20.05
CA PRO A 5 -3.72 -16.23 -21.24
C PRO A 5 -4.32 -14.87 -20.91
N LEU A 6 -3.81 -13.84 -21.61
CA LEU A 6 -4.27 -12.46 -21.60
C LEU A 6 -5.73 -12.36 -22.02
N ALA A 7 -6.58 -11.83 -21.13
CA ALA A 7 -7.95 -11.44 -21.45
C ALA A 7 -7.97 -10.08 -22.17
N SER A 8 -8.87 -9.98 -23.13
CA SER A 8 -9.13 -8.85 -24.02
C SER A 8 -9.58 -7.58 -23.28
N LEU A 9 -8.90 -6.47 -23.54
CA LEU A 9 -9.32 -5.12 -23.15
C LEU A 9 -10.50 -4.64 -24.02
N ALA A 10 -11.68 -4.52 -23.42
CA ALA A 10 -12.82 -3.83 -23.99
C ALA A 10 -12.75 -2.34 -23.64
N PHE A 11 -12.84 -1.49 -24.67
CA PHE A 11 -12.94 -0.03 -24.56
C PHE A 11 -14.25 0.35 -23.86
N GLY A 12 -14.16 0.89 -22.64
CA GLY A 12 -15.26 1.53 -21.92
C GLY A 12 -15.20 3.05 -22.08
N SER A 13 -16.14 3.62 -22.83
CA SER A 13 -16.30 5.06 -23.05
C SER A 13 -16.79 5.77 -21.78
N LEU A 14 -16.03 6.74 -21.30
CA LEU A 14 -16.42 7.67 -20.24
C LEU A 14 -17.14 8.87 -20.89
N ILE A 15 -18.47 8.96 -20.74
CA ILE A 15 -19.26 10.13 -21.12
C ILE A 15 -19.54 10.95 -19.87
N LEU A 16 -18.94 12.14 -19.82
CA LEU A 16 -19.15 13.18 -18.82
C LEU A 16 -20.41 13.97 -19.22
N LEU A 17 -21.50 13.86 -18.45
CA LEU A 17 -22.70 14.69 -18.61
C LEU A 17 -22.71 15.80 -17.55
N LEU A 18 -22.27 16.98 -17.96
CA LEU A 18 -22.52 18.24 -17.25
C LEU A 18 -23.90 18.76 -17.68
N THR A 19 -24.88 18.74 -16.78
CA THR A 19 -26.16 19.43 -16.98
C THR A 19 -26.15 20.78 -16.27
N PHE A 20 -26.12 21.86 -17.06
CA PHE A 20 -26.45 23.22 -16.65
C PHE A 20 -27.97 23.33 -16.42
N ALA A 21 -28.39 23.66 -15.21
CA ALA A 21 -29.76 24.06 -14.91
C ALA A 21 -29.85 25.58 -14.83
N LEU A 22 -30.69 26.17 -15.69
CA LEU A 22 -31.07 27.58 -15.71
C LEU A 22 -31.91 27.92 -14.46
N ALA A 23 -31.48 28.94 -13.72
CA ALA A 23 -32.25 29.56 -12.65
C ALA A 23 -33.20 30.63 -13.21
N GLN A 24 -34.48 30.55 -12.83
CA GLN A 24 -35.41 31.69 -12.80
C GLN A 24 -35.89 31.91 -11.35
N PRO A 25 -36.24 33.14 -10.97
CA PRO A 25 -36.49 33.51 -9.58
C PRO A 25 -37.93 33.20 -9.19
N PHE A 26 -38.14 32.68 -7.98
CA PHE A 26 -39.46 32.64 -7.37
C PHE A 26 -39.43 33.32 -6.00
N LEU A 27 -40.46 34.15 -5.82
CA LEU A 27 -40.71 35.09 -4.73
C LEU A 27 -40.79 34.40 -3.36
N GLY A 28 -40.35 35.13 -2.34
CA GLY A 28 -40.42 34.71 -0.95
C GLY A 28 -41.85 34.50 -0.46
N GLN A 29 -42.00 33.50 0.41
CA GLN A 29 -43.03 33.46 1.43
C GLN A 29 -42.49 32.78 2.70
N SER A 30 -43.03 33.29 3.80
CA SER A 30 -42.66 33.17 5.20
C SER A 30 -42.57 31.75 5.78
N SER A 31 -41.60 31.64 6.69
CA SER A 31 -41.43 30.66 7.77
C SER A 31 -42.72 30.09 8.37
N THR A 32 -42.82 28.76 8.38
CA THR A 32 -43.45 28.00 9.47
C THR A 32 -42.55 26.80 9.80
N LEU A 33 -42.11 26.73 11.07
CA LEU A 33 -41.37 25.59 11.63
C LEU A 33 -42.30 24.37 11.72
N PRO A 34 -41.85 23.14 11.42
CA PRO A 34 -42.58 21.94 11.81
C PRO A 34 -42.46 21.71 13.32
N PRO A 35 -43.46 21.08 13.96
CA PRO A 35 -43.48 20.86 15.39
C PRO A 35 -42.51 19.75 15.79
N ASP A 36 -41.66 20.08 16.77
CA ASP A 36 -41.04 19.23 17.78
C ASP A 36 -41.16 17.71 17.54
N ASP A 37 -40.19 17.15 16.81
CA ASP A 37 -39.91 15.71 16.85
C ASP A 37 -39.45 15.39 18.27
N GLN A 38 -40.38 14.86 19.07
CA GLN A 38 -40.06 14.17 20.31
C GLN A 38 -38.99 13.14 19.99
N GLN A 39 -37.76 13.39 20.48
CA GLN A 39 -36.70 12.40 20.46
C GLN A 39 -37.19 11.18 21.24
N GLU A 40 -37.63 10.15 20.52
CA GLU A 40 -37.67 8.80 21.05
C GLU A 40 -36.29 8.55 21.66
N ILE A 41 -36.25 8.37 22.98
CA ILE A 41 -35.07 7.91 23.70
C ILE A 41 -34.88 6.47 23.23
N ASN A 42 -34.28 6.31 22.05
CA ASN A 42 -33.93 5.02 21.48
C ASN A 42 -33.00 4.36 22.48
N ALA A 43 -33.46 3.23 23.04
CA ALA A 43 -32.62 2.42 23.91
C ALA A 43 -31.28 2.16 23.19
N PRO A 44 -30.14 2.25 23.89
CA PRO A 44 -28.84 2.09 23.27
C PRO A 44 -28.79 0.77 22.52
N THR A 45 -28.50 0.82 21.21
CA THR A 45 -28.38 -0.38 20.39
C THR A 45 -27.25 -1.22 20.96
N THR A 46 -27.56 -2.42 21.46
CA THR A 46 -26.56 -3.31 22.08
C THR A 46 -26.08 -4.32 21.05
N LEU A 47 -24.77 -4.37 20.83
CA LEU A 47 -24.12 -5.36 19.98
C LEU A 47 -23.37 -6.36 20.86
N GLN A 48 -23.83 -7.61 20.84
CA GLN A 48 -23.10 -8.72 21.43
C GLN A 48 -22.11 -9.24 20.41
N LEU A 49 -20.81 -9.13 20.69
CA LEU A 49 -19.75 -9.48 19.74
C LEU A 49 -18.73 -10.42 20.38
N SER A 50 -18.39 -11.49 19.65
CA SER A 50 -17.20 -12.29 19.94
C SER A 50 -15.94 -11.60 19.43
N LEU A 51 -14.78 -12.03 19.89
CA LEU A 51 -13.50 -11.56 19.41
C LEU A 51 -13.33 -11.82 17.92
N ASP A 52 -13.73 -13.01 17.46
CA ASP A 52 -13.64 -13.38 16.05
C ASP A 52 -14.55 -12.50 15.19
N ASP A 53 -15.77 -12.18 15.66
CA ASP A 53 -16.66 -11.22 14.97
C ASP A 53 -16.02 -9.82 14.86
N CYS A 54 -15.36 -9.37 15.93
CA CYS A 54 -14.66 -8.09 15.94
C CYS A 54 -13.49 -8.08 14.94
N ILE A 55 -12.71 -9.15 14.87
CA ILE A 55 -11.62 -9.30 13.90
C ILE A 55 -12.18 -9.29 12.48
N LEU A 56 -13.23 -10.08 12.20
CA LEU A 56 -13.85 -10.14 10.88
C LEU A 56 -14.39 -8.78 10.43
N LYS A 57 -15.10 -8.07 11.31
CA LYS A 57 -15.61 -6.73 11.02
C LYS A 57 -14.48 -5.73 10.79
N ALA A 58 -13.42 -5.77 11.60
CA ALA A 58 -12.25 -4.92 11.41
C ALA A 58 -11.55 -5.20 10.07
N LEU A 59 -11.28 -6.47 9.74
CA LEU A 59 -10.62 -6.81 8.48
C LEU A 59 -11.43 -6.41 7.25
N LYS A 60 -12.77 -6.42 7.34
CA LYS A 60 -13.65 -6.06 6.23
C LYS A 60 -13.84 -4.55 6.07
N ASN A 61 -14.02 -3.83 7.19
CA ASN A 61 -14.51 -2.45 7.16
C ASN A 61 -13.44 -1.41 7.56
N ASN A 62 -12.27 -1.84 8.05
CA ASN A 62 -11.21 -0.91 8.46
C ASN A 62 -10.68 -0.14 7.25
N LEU A 63 -10.86 1.18 7.28
CA LEU A 63 -10.49 2.07 6.18
C LEU A 63 -8.96 2.12 5.94
N GLY A 64 -8.17 1.96 7.00
CA GLY A 64 -6.70 1.91 6.90
C GLY A 64 -6.22 0.67 6.15
N LEU A 65 -6.78 -0.50 6.49
CA LEU A 65 -6.51 -1.75 5.76
C LEU A 65 -7.03 -1.69 4.32
N ALA A 66 -8.23 -1.15 4.10
CA ALA A 66 -8.78 -1.01 2.75
C ALA A 66 -7.93 -0.09 1.86
N ALA A 67 -7.37 0.98 2.43
CA ALA A 67 -6.44 1.84 1.71
C ALA A 67 -5.12 1.12 1.39
N GLU A 68 -4.55 0.39 2.36
CA GLU A 68 -3.28 -0.32 2.15
C GLU A 68 -3.41 -1.52 1.20
N MET A 69 -4.59 -2.15 1.12
CA MET A 69 -4.87 -3.21 0.15
C MET A 69 -4.68 -2.75 -1.31
N ILE A 70 -4.86 -1.46 -1.59
CA ILE A 70 -4.67 -0.89 -2.93
C ILE A 70 -3.16 -0.79 -3.28
N THR A 71 -2.27 -0.71 -2.29
CA THR A 71 -0.82 -0.53 -2.51
C THR A 71 -0.19 -1.70 -3.29
N PRO A 72 -0.43 -2.98 -2.95
CA PRO A 72 -0.04 -4.11 -3.79
C PRO A 72 -0.60 -4.05 -5.21
N GLU A 73 -1.86 -3.68 -5.39
CA GLU A 73 -2.46 -3.56 -6.74
C GLU A 73 -1.77 -2.47 -7.57
N LEU A 74 -1.50 -1.31 -6.97
CA LEU A 74 -0.73 -0.24 -7.64
C LEU A 74 0.67 -0.71 -8.02
N ALA A 75 1.33 -1.49 -7.17
CA ALA A 75 2.64 -2.06 -7.47
C ALA A 75 2.56 -3.07 -8.63
N ASP A 76 1.50 -3.88 -8.72
CA ASP A 76 1.28 -4.78 -9.86
C ASP A 76 0.98 -4.01 -11.16
N ARG A 77 0.24 -2.89 -11.09
CA ARG A 77 0.10 -1.97 -12.24
C ARG A 77 1.45 -1.40 -12.68
N ASN A 78 2.36 -1.11 -11.76
CA ASN A 78 3.72 -0.68 -12.10
C ASN A 78 4.53 -1.78 -12.81
N VAL A 79 4.33 -3.06 -12.46
CA VAL A 79 4.90 -4.19 -13.22
C VAL A 79 4.34 -4.19 -14.64
N THR A 80 3.03 -4.02 -14.79
CA THR A 80 2.37 -3.95 -16.11
C THR A 80 2.94 -2.80 -16.95
N LEU A 81 3.05 -1.59 -16.39
CA LEU A 81 3.67 -0.44 -17.06
C LEU A 81 5.12 -0.70 -17.48
N ALA A 82 5.90 -1.40 -16.66
CA ALA A 82 7.26 -1.81 -17.00
C ALA A 82 7.30 -2.82 -18.16
N VAL A 83 6.29 -3.69 -18.29
CA VAL A 83 6.13 -4.60 -19.43
C VAL A 83 5.69 -3.84 -20.68
N GLU A 84 4.83 -2.83 -20.55
CA GLU A 84 4.33 -2.01 -21.66
C GLU A 84 5.44 -1.29 -22.43
N LYS A 85 6.59 -1.03 -21.79
CA LYS A 85 7.80 -0.51 -22.46
C LYS A 85 8.26 -1.35 -23.66
N PHE A 86 7.95 -2.65 -23.67
CA PHE A 86 8.28 -3.58 -24.76
C PHE A 86 7.16 -3.72 -25.79
N LEU A 87 6.01 -3.08 -25.57
CA LEU A 87 4.96 -2.99 -26.58
C LEU A 87 5.37 -2.03 -27.70
N PRO A 88 4.87 -2.26 -28.91
CA PRO A 88 5.16 -1.37 -30.02
C PRO A 88 4.51 0.00 -29.83
N SER A 89 5.22 1.06 -30.22
CA SER A 89 4.71 2.42 -30.28
C SER A 89 4.49 2.86 -31.73
N LEU A 90 3.44 3.66 -31.95
CA LEU A 90 3.17 4.34 -33.21
C LEU A 90 3.30 5.84 -32.99
N SER A 91 4.20 6.48 -33.72
CA SER A 91 4.36 7.93 -33.74
C SER A 91 4.01 8.48 -35.11
N LEU A 92 3.14 9.50 -35.12
CA LEU A 92 2.78 10.29 -36.28
C LEU A 92 3.35 11.70 -36.09
N ASN A 93 4.19 12.15 -37.02
CA ASN A 93 4.79 13.46 -36.96
C ASN A 93 4.48 14.24 -38.24
N TYR A 94 3.99 15.47 -38.09
CA TYR A 94 3.83 16.45 -39.15
C TYR A 94 4.70 17.65 -38.83
N ASN A 95 5.55 18.04 -39.76
CA ASN A 95 6.40 19.20 -39.62
C ASN A 95 6.27 20.07 -40.87
N GLN A 96 6.07 21.37 -40.68
CA GLN A 96 6.01 22.35 -41.76
C GLN A 96 7.04 23.44 -41.50
N GLN A 97 7.91 23.65 -42.48
CA GLN A 97 9.00 24.59 -42.41
C GLN A 97 8.99 25.50 -43.63
N ASP A 98 8.88 26.81 -43.42
CA ASP A 98 9.11 27.84 -44.45
C ASP A 98 10.41 28.55 -44.09
N THR A 99 11.44 28.36 -44.92
CA THR A 99 12.76 28.93 -44.73
C THR A 99 13.03 29.97 -45.81
N ARG A 100 13.37 31.19 -45.39
CA ARG A 100 13.77 32.28 -46.28
C ARG A 100 15.21 32.66 -46.00
N THR A 101 16.06 32.48 -47.00
CA THR A 101 17.49 32.81 -46.91
C THR A 101 17.86 33.82 -47.98
N ALA A 102 18.70 34.80 -47.63
CA ALA A 102 19.29 35.69 -48.60
C ALA A 102 20.11 34.87 -49.61
N SER A 103 19.93 35.17 -50.89
CA SER A 103 20.72 34.55 -51.95
C SER A 103 22.04 35.29 -52.13
N TYR A 104 23.14 34.55 -52.28
CA TYR A 104 24.46 35.08 -52.63
C TYR A 104 25.00 34.48 -53.92
N SER A 105 24.24 33.59 -54.57
CA SER A 105 24.64 32.88 -55.78
C SER A 105 23.91 33.42 -56.99
N PHE A 106 24.67 33.71 -58.06
CA PHE A 106 24.10 34.06 -59.37
C PHE A 106 23.22 32.94 -59.94
N LEU A 107 23.34 31.71 -59.43
CA LEU A 107 22.59 30.56 -59.87
C LEU A 107 21.17 30.46 -59.27
N ASP A 108 20.92 31.09 -58.13
CA ASP A 108 19.60 31.03 -57.49
C ASP A 108 18.58 31.98 -58.15
N ALA A 109 19.09 33.07 -58.77
CA ALA A 109 18.36 34.07 -59.55
C ALA A 109 17.11 34.68 -58.85
N SER A 110 17.18 34.80 -57.53
CA SER A 110 16.25 35.53 -56.68
C SER A 110 17.04 36.14 -55.51
N ASP A 111 16.67 37.33 -55.02
CA ASP A 111 17.31 37.95 -53.85
C ASP A 111 17.03 37.18 -52.55
N VAL A 112 15.89 36.48 -52.50
CA VAL A 112 15.47 35.67 -51.35
C VAL A 112 15.05 34.30 -51.85
N VAL A 113 15.81 33.28 -51.45
CA VAL A 113 15.43 31.88 -51.68
C VAL A 113 14.44 31.47 -50.59
N THR A 114 13.24 31.12 -51.02
CA THR A 114 12.20 30.54 -50.17
C THR A 114 12.18 29.03 -50.42
N THR A 115 12.26 28.25 -49.34
CA THR A 115 12.08 26.79 -49.37
C THR A 115 10.99 26.43 -48.39
N ARG A 116 9.90 25.83 -48.90
CA ARG A 116 8.80 25.31 -48.10
C ARG A 116 8.88 23.79 -48.08
N GLN A 117 8.89 23.23 -46.88
CA GLN A 117 8.97 21.80 -46.67
C GLN A 117 7.86 21.33 -45.74
N ASN A 118 7.09 20.33 -46.19
CA ASN A 118 6.07 19.66 -45.40
C ASN A 118 6.46 18.19 -45.28
N ASP A 119 6.76 17.75 -44.06
CA ASP A 119 7.15 16.39 -43.73
C ASP A 119 6.00 15.65 -43.03
N TYR A 120 5.83 14.37 -43.37
CA TYR A 120 4.90 13.45 -42.74
C TYR A 120 5.66 12.16 -42.42
N THR A 121 5.86 11.87 -41.14
CA THR A 121 6.52 10.66 -40.69
C THR A 121 5.53 9.77 -39.96
N VAL A 122 5.40 8.54 -40.44
CA VAL A 122 4.77 7.45 -39.69
C VAL A 122 5.88 6.54 -39.23
N GLN A 123 6.02 6.33 -37.93
CA GLN A 123 7.04 5.45 -37.38
C GLN A 123 6.43 4.48 -36.37
N PHE A 124 6.72 3.20 -36.58
CA PHE A 124 6.44 2.12 -35.66
C PHE A 124 7.77 1.71 -35.01
N GLY A 125 7.82 1.59 -33.70
CA GLY A 125 9.03 1.20 -32.96
C GLY A 125 8.71 0.19 -31.87
N GLN A 126 9.62 -0.75 -31.62
CA GLN A 126 9.47 -1.72 -30.54
C GLN A 126 10.82 -1.98 -29.87
N GLN A 127 10.86 -1.92 -28.55
CA GLN A 127 12.00 -2.42 -27.77
C GLN A 127 11.88 -3.93 -27.61
N LEU A 128 12.95 -4.65 -27.89
CA LEU A 128 13.01 -6.09 -27.76
C LEU A 128 13.42 -6.47 -26.34
N PRO A 129 12.84 -7.54 -25.76
CA PRO A 129 13.26 -8.05 -24.45
C PRO A 129 14.72 -8.51 -24.36
N THR A 130 15.48 -8.52 -25.45
CA THR A 130 16.93 -8.79 -25.49
C THR A 130 17.79 -7.54 -25.29
N GLY A 131 17.17 -6.35 -25.17
CA GLY A 131 17.83 -5.04 -25.13
C GLY A 131 17.96 -4.36 -26.49
N GLY A 132 17.53 -5.02 -27.57
CA GLY A 132 17.52 -4.47 -28.92
C GLY A 132 16.32 -3.55 -29.20
N SER A 133 16.32 -2.93 -30.37
CA SER A 133 15.19 -2.16 -30.89
C SER A 133 14.96 -2.47 -32.36
N LEU A 134 13.69 -2.46 -32.76
CA LEU A 134 13.22 -2.61 -34.12
C LEU A 134 12.35 -1.41 -34.46
N SER A 135 12.56 -0.79 -35.62
CA SER A 135 11.71 0.31 -36.08
C SER A 135 11.45 0.24 -37.57
N PHE A 136 10.24 0.65 -37.95
CA PHE A 136 9.79 0.82 -39.31
C PHE A 136 9.33 2.27 -39.45
N SER A 137 9.87 3.01 -40.40
CA SER A 137 9.43 4.38 -40.66
C SER A 137 9.12 4.59 -42.13
N LEU A 138 8.07 5.35 -42.37
CA LEU A 138 7.72 5.93 -43.65
C LEU A 138 7.82 7.44 -43.52
N TYR A 139 8.88 7.99 -44.10
CA TYR A 139 9.12 9.42 -44.15
C TYR A 139 8.68 9.95 -45.51
N ASN A 140 7.74 10.89 -45.54
CA ASN A 140 7.31 11.58 -46.74
C ASN A 140 7.61 13.06 -46.61
N TYR A 141 8.03 13.70 -47.69
CA TYR A 141 8.17 15.14 -47.74
C TYR A 141 7.66 15.73 -49.05
N VAL A 142 7.16 16.95 -48.96
CA VAL A 142 6.95 17.85 -50.10
C VAL A 142 7.91 19.01 -49.91
N ASN A 143 8.77 19.25 -50.89
CA ASN A 143 9.72 20.35 -50.87
C ASN A 143 9.50 21.24 -52.09
N GLU A 144 9.16 22.49 -51.84
CA GLU A 144 8.97 23.54 -52.82
C GLU A 144 10.07 24.58 -52.66
N SER A 145 10.68 25.01 -53.77
CA SER A 145 11.64 26.11 -53.73
C SER A 145 11.46 27.03 -54.94
N ASN A 146 11.87 28.29 -54.80
CA ASN A 146 11.84 29.26 -55.90
C ASN A 146 13.19 29.38 -56.64
N ARG A 147 14.13 28.45 -56.42
CA ARG A 147 15.43 28.46 -57.11
C ARG A 147 15.26 28.22 -58.62
N ARG A 148 16.04 28.90 -59.45
CA ARG A 148 15.86 28.87 -60.91
C ARG A 148 16.30 27.56 -61.59
N PHE A 149 17.27 26.84 -61.04
CA PHE A 149 17.82 25.61 -61.63
C PHE A 149 17.33 24.35 -60.91
N GLN A 150 16.07 24.00 -61.12
CA GLN A 150 15.46 22.80 -60.54
C GLN A 150 14.93 21.87 -61.63
N THR A 151 15.28 20.58 -61.56
CA THR A 151 14.75 19.58 -62.48
C THR A 151 13.33 19.14 -62.11
N ILE A 152 12.98 19.19 -60.81
CA ILE A 152 11.69 18.76 -60.26
C ILE A 152 11.28 19.73 -59.14
N ASN A 153 10.11 20.35 -59.25
CA ASN A 153 9.57 21.26 -58.23
C ASN A 153 8.04 21.48 -58.43
N PRO A 154 7.18 21.27 -57.40
CA PRO A 154 7.47 20.69 -56.09
C PRO A 154 8.09 19.30 -56.19
N ARG A 155 9.05 18.99 -55.32
CA ARG A 155 9.63 17.66 -55.19
C ARG A 155 8.92 16.89 -54.08
N TYR A 156 8.41 15.72 -54.42
CA TYR A 156 7.83 14.76 -53.49
C TYR A 156 8.82 13.63 -53.24
N GLY A 157 9.10 13.35 -51.97
CA GLY A 157 9.92 12.21 -51.59
C GLY A 157 9.18 11.31 -50.61
N SER A 158 9.35 10.00 -50.77
CA SER A 158 8.91 9.00 -49.81
C SER A 158 10.09 8.07 -49.53
N THR A 159 10.32 7.70 -48.28
CA THR A 159 11.35 6.74 -47.91
C THR A 159 10.79 5.79 -46.87
N ILE A 160 10.74 4.51 -47.20
CA ILE A 160 10.52 3.45 -46.22
C ILE A 160 11.87 3.04 -45.64
N ARG A 161 11.97 2.89 -44.32
CA ARG A 161 13.18 2.49 -43.61
C ARG A 161 12.83 1.46 -42.53
N ILE A 162 13.64 0.42 -42.44
CA ILE A 162 13.62 -0.59 -41.39
C ILE A 162 14.96 -0.47 -40.67
N ASN A 163 14.96 -0.27 -39.36
CA ASN A 163 16.18 -0.30 -38.55
C ASN A 163 16.07 -1.36 -37.47
N PHE A 164 17.15 -2.12 -37.29
CA PHE A 164 17.33 -3.07 -36.20
C PHE A 164 18.64 -2.74 -35.49
N SER A 165 18.60 -2.66 -34.17
CA SER A 165 19.77 -2.42 -33.32
C SER A 165 19.77 -3.41 -32.17
N GLN A 166 20.90 -4.07 -31.91
CA GLN A 166 21.01 -5.06 -30.84
C GLN A 166 22.33 -4.88 -30.09
N PRO A 167 22.30 -4.55 -28.79
CA PRO A 167 23.49 -4.68 -27.95
C PRO A 167 23.91 -6.15 -27.86
N LEU A 168 25.21 -6.40 -27.82
CA LEU A 168 25.81 -7.74 -27.75
C LEU A 168 26.56 -7.99 -26.43
N LEU A 169 26.86 -6.96 -25.66
CA LEU A 169 27.61 -7.05 -24.39
C LEU A 169 26.89 -6.29 -23.26
N LYS A 170 27.14 -4.99 -23.14
CA LYS A 170 26.42 -4.08 -22.23
C LYS A 170 24.93 -4.06 -22.61
N ASP A 171 24.05 -4.12 -21.61
CA ASP A 171 22.57 -4.13 -21.78
C ASP A 171 22.00 -5.35 -22.53
N PHE A 172 22.83 -6.34 -22.87
CA PHE A 172 22.39 -7.55 -23.57
C PHE A 172 21.76 -8.58 -22.62
N GLY A 173 20.72 -9.24 -23.12
CA GLY A 173 20.11 -10.43 -22.52
C GLY A 173 18.88 -10.12 -21.67
N PHE A 174 17.97 -11.09 -21.61
CA PHE A 174 16.64 -10.93 -21.01
C PHE A 174 16.64 -10.43 -19.56
N ARG A 175 17.67 -10.77 -18.78
CA ARG A 175 17.74 -10.36 -17.37
C ARG A 175 18.11 -8.88 -17.19
N ILE A 176 19.00 -8.35 -18.04
CA ILE A 176 19.53 -7.00 -17.91
C ILE A 176 18.58 -5.99 -18.56
N SER A 177 18.06 -6.32 -19.73
CA SER A 177 17.08 -5.49 -20.46
C SER A 177 15.77 -5.32 -19.71
N ARG A 178 15.32 -6.33 -18.97
CA ARG A 178 14.07 -6.33 -18.17
C ARG A 178 14.27 -5.80 -16.75
N ARG A 179 15.33 -5.03 -16.49
CA ARG A 179 15.65 -4.51 -15.15
C ARG A 179 14.45 -3.82 -14.48
N GLU A 180 13.74 -2.97 -15.22
CA GLU A 180 12.58 -2.24 -14.67
C GLU A 180 11.45 -3.18 -14.26
N ILE A 181 11.20 -4.26 -15.04
CA ILE A 181 10.22 -5.28 -14.68
C ILE A 181 10.65 -5.99 -13.39
N ILE A 182 11.90 -6.45 -13.31
CA ILE A 182 12.38 -7.19 -12.13
C ILE A 182 12.35 -6.31 -10.87
N ILE A 183 12.68 -5.01 -10.99
CA ILE A 183 12.59 -4.07 -9.87
C ILE A 183 11.13 -3.84 -9.47
N ALA A 184 10.23 -3.69 -10.44
CA ALA A 184 8.80 -3.55 -10.16
C ALA A 184 8.21 -4.81 -9.52
N GLU A 185 8.62 -6.01 -9.96
CA GLU A 185 8.23 -7.30 -9.37
C GLU A 185 8.66 -7.38 -7.91
N HIS A 186 9.93 -7.11 -7.60
CA HIS A 186 10.40 -7.05 -6.21
C HIS A 186 9.67 -5.98 -5.39
N SER A 187 9.33 -4.84 -5.98
CA SER A 187 8.57 -3.80 -5.28
C SER A 187 7.13 -4.22 -4.98
N ARG A 188 6.49 -5.00 -5.87
CA ARG A 188 5.17 -5.60 -5.65
C ARG A 188 5.25 -6.68 -4.56
N ASP A 189 6.23 -7.56 -4.63
CA ASP A 189 6.38 -8.62 -3.62
C ASP A 189 6.65 -8.02 -2.22
N ILE A 190 7.44 -6.94 -2.14
CA ILE A 190 7.64 -6.18 -0.88
C ILE A 190 6.34 -5.54 -0.38
N SER A 191 5.53 -4.93 -1.26
CA SER A 191 4.27 -4.31 -0.84
C SER A 191 3.25 -5.34 -0.39
N GLU A 192 3.20 -6.53 -1.01
CA GLU A 192 2.40 -7.65 -0.55
C GLU A 192 2.80 -8.07 0.88
N GLU A 193 4.09 -8.28 1.15
CA GLU A 193 4.57 -8.66 2.49
C GLU A 193 4.32 -7.56 3.54
N ASN A 194 4.45 -6.28 3.17
CA ASN A 194 4.12 -5.17 4.07
C ASN A 194 2.63 -5.12 4.40
N PHE A 195 1.75 -5.40 3.43
CA PHE A 195 0.32 -5.52 3.67
C PHE A 195 0.01 -6.69 4.61
N GLN A 196 0.68 -7.84 4.43
CA GLN A 196 0.53 -8.98 5.35
C GLN A 196 0.91 -8.62 6.79
N LYS A 197 2.02 -7.89 6.97
CA LYS A 197 2.42 -7.39 8.29
C LYS A 197 1.34 -6.49 8.90
N LEU A 198 0.82 -5.53 8.13
CA LEU A 198 -0.20 -4.60 8.62
C LEU A 198 -1.48 -5.34 9.04
N LEU A 199 -1.84 -6.40 8.30
CA LEU A 199 -2.96 -7.27 8.64
C LEU A 199 -2.73 -7.95 10.00
N GLU A 200 -1.56 -8.54 10.24
CA GLU A 200 -1.23 -9.16 11.53
C GLU A 200 -1.23 -8.14 12.69
N ASP A 201 -0.66 -6.96 12.47
CA ASP A 201 -0.65 -5.88 13.46
C ASP A 201 -2.06 -5.37 13.75
N THR A 202 -2.95 -5.36 12.76
CA THR A 202 -4.37 -4.98 12.93
C THR A 202 -5.13 -6.04 13.71
N ILE A 203 -4.96 -7.33 13.40
CA ILE A 203 -5.56 -8.44 14.18
C ILE A 203 -5.14 -8.30 15.64
N TYR A 204 -3.85 -8.18 15.90
CA TYR A 204 -3.34 -8.04 17.27
C TYR A 204 -3.88 -6.79 17.98
N SER A 205 -4.02 -5.67 17.26
CA SER A 205 -4.60 -4.45 17.80
C SER A 205 -6.07 -4.63 18.20
N VAL A 206 -6.86 -5.31 17.37
CA VAL A 206 -8.26 -5.66 17.70
C VAL A 206 -8.31 -6.58 18.92
N GLU A 207 -7.47 -7.61 18.98
CA GLU A 207 -7.40 -8.51 20.14
C GLU A 207 -7.05 -7.73 21.43
N SER A 208 -6.07 -6.83 21.35
CA SER A 208 -5.68 -5.96 22.47
C SER A 208 -6.84 -5.09 22.95
N ILE A 209 -7.52 -4.39 22.05
CA ILE A 209 -8.64 -3.52 22.39
C ILE A 209 -9.80 -4.34 22.99
N TYR A 210 -10.14 -5.48 22.37
CA TYR A 210 -11.21 -6.35 22.83
C TYR A 210 -10.96 -6.87 24.25
N TRP A 211 -9.77 -7.41 24.52
CA TRP A 211 -9.46 -7.93 25.86
C TRP A 211 -9.38 -6.81 26.90
N ASN A 212 -8.90 -5.62 26.55
CA ASN A 212 -8.93 -4.49 27.47
C ASN A 212 -10.37 -3.97 27.72
N LEU A 213 -11.28 -4.09 26.74
CA LEU A 213 -12.71 -3.85 26.96
C LEU A 213 -13.30 -4.87 27.94
N VAL A 214 -13.01 -6.17 27.77
CA VAL A 214 -13.41 -7.23 28.72
C VAL A 214 -12.91 -6.90 30.13
N TYR A 215 -11.63 -6.56 30.28
CA TYR A 215 -11.02 -6.18 31.56
C TYR A 215 -11.75 -4.99 32.21
N SER A 216 -11.91 -3.89 31.47
CA SER A 216 -12.49 -2.65 31.99
C SER A 216 -13.95 -2.82 32.42
N ARG A 217 -14.74 -3.64 31.71
CA ARG A 217 -16.13 -3.94 32.08
C ARG A 217 -16.23 -4.77 33.35
N GLU A 218 -15.42 -5.82 33.48
CA GLU A 218 -15.41 -6.63 34.70
C GLU A 218 -14.84 -5.84 35.89
N ASN A 219 -13.81 -5.01 35.67
CA ASN A 219 -13.33 -4.09 36.70
C ASN A 219 -14.43 -3.12 37.15
N LEU A 220 -15.18 -2.52 36.23
CA LEU A 220 -16.33 -1.66 36.56
C LEU A 220 -17.36 -2.41 37.41
N LYS A 221 -17.70 -3.66 37.05
CA LYS A 221 -18.62 -4.51 37.81
C LYS A 221 -18.12 -4.76 39.25
N VAL A 222 -16.83 -5.05 39.41
CA VAL A 222 -16.21 -5.21 40.74
C VAL A 222 -16.26 -3.90 41.54
N ARG A 223 -16.00 -2.74 40.92
CA ARG A 223 -16.09 -1.42 41.58
C ARG A 223 -17.52 -1.07 41.99
N GLN A 224 -18.51 -1.37 41.16
CA GLN A 224 -19.94 -1.18 41.47
C GLN A 224 -20.37 -2.04 42.67
N GLN A 225 -19.95 -3.31 42.71
CA GLN A 225 -20.19 -4.18 43.87
C GLN A 225 -19.50 -3.62 45.14
N SER A 226 -18.27 -3.11 45.01
CA SER A 226 -17.56 -2.48 46.13
C SER A 226 -18.26 -1.22 46.64
N LEU A 227 -18.82 -0.37 45.77
CA LEU A 227 -19.60 0.80 46.19
C LEU A 227 -20.88 0.37 46.92
N LYS A 228 -21.61 -0.61 46.38
CA LYS A 228 -22.84 -1.12 47.00
C LYS A 228 -22.59 -1.56 48.45
N LEU A 229 -21.51 -2.31 48.67
CA LEU A 229 -21.11 -2.77 50.01
C LEU A 229 -20.73 -1.59 50.93
N ALA A 230 -20.02 -0.58 50.41
CA ALA A 230 -19.68 0.62 51.18
C ALA A 230 -20.93 1.45 51.58
N GLN A 231 -21.93 1.51 50.71
CA GLN A 231 -23.22 2.15 51.01
C GLN A 231 -24.00 1.38 52.08
N GLU A 232 -24.08 0.05 51.96
CA GLU A 232 -24.73 -0.80 52.97
C GLU A 232 -24.08 -0.64 54.35
N LEU A 233 -22.74 -0.53 54.41
CA LEU A 233 -22.02 -0.23 55.63
C LEU A 233 -22.38 1.15 56.19
N LEU A 234 -22.38 2.20 55.36
CA LEU A 234 -22.71 3.55 55.80
C LEU A 234 -24.10 3.59 56.44
N GLU A 235 -25.08 2.93 55.82
CA GLU A 235 -26.43 2.84 56.38
C GLU A 235 -26.45 2.07 57.72
N LYS A 236 -25.71 0.96 57.82
CA LYS A 236 -25.57 0.22 59.08
C LYS A 236 -24.95 1.08 60.19
N ASN A 237 -23.86 1.78 59.89
CA ASN A 237 -23.16 2.66 60.83
C ASN A 237 -24.06 3.80 61.30
N LYS A 238 -24.90 4.39 60.42
CA LYS A 238 -25.89 5.42 60.82
C LYS A 238 -26.83 4.91 61.90
N VAL A 239 -27.39 3.72 61.71
CA VAL A 239 -28.30 3.09 62.69
C VAL A 239 -27.58 2.81 64.02
N GLU A 240 -26.36 2.29 63.98
CA GLU A 240 -25.59 1.99 65.20
C GLU A 240 -25.17 3.26 65.97
N ILE A 241 -24.94 4.38 65.28
CA ILE A 241 -24.68 5.70 65.88
C ILE A 241 -25.96 6.26 66.52
N GLU A 242 -27.11 6.16 65.85
CA GLU A 242 -28.41 6.59 66.39
C GLU A 242 -28.79 5.79 67.65
N ALA A 243 -28.42 4.50 67.69
CA ALA A 243 -28.56 3.63 68.85
C ALA A 243 -27.50 3.88 69.95
N GLY A 244 -26.53 4.77 69.74
CA GLY A 244 -25.47 5.13 70.69
C GLY A 244 -24.37 4.08 70.85
N THR A 245 -24.30 3.09 69.96
CA THR A 245 -23.37 1.95 70.03
C THR A 245 -22.07 2.15 69.22
N LEU A 246 -22.01 3.18 68.36
CA LEU A 246 -20.87 3.49 67.50
C LEU A 246 -20.51 5.00 67.55
N PRO A 247 -19.21 5.38 67.53
CA PRO A 247 -18.78 6.78 67.53
C PRO A 247 -19.15 7.57 66.25
N PRO A 248 -19.51 8.87 66.32
CA PRO A 248 -19.84 9.69 65.14
C PRO A 248 -18.73 9.83 64.08
N ILE A 249 -17.46 9.67 64.48
CA ILE A 249 -16.31 9.69 63.55
C ILE A 249 -16.40 8.57 62.50
N GLU A 250 -17.03 7.44 62.83
CA GLU A 250 -17.22 6.30 61.92
C GLU A 250 -18.14 6.64 60.74
N ARG A 251 -19.04 7.63 60.90
CA ARG A 251 -19.85 8.15 59.78
C ARG A 251 -18.96 8.84 58.76
N LEU A 252 -18.06 9.72 59.21
CA LEU A 252 -17.17 10.47 58.32
C LEU A 252 -16.22 9.54 57.56
N THR A 253 -15.69 8.50 58.22
CA THR A 253 -14.87 7.47 57.57
C THR A 253 -15.65 6.70 56.50
N ALA A 254 -16.90 6.30 56.79
CA ALA A 254 -17.74 5.60 55.83
C ALA A 254 -18.18 6.49 54.65
N GLU A 255 -18.51 7.76 54.89
CA GLU A 255 -18.82 8.74 53.84
C GLU A 255 -17.61 9.00 52.92
N ALA A 256 -16.40 9.06 53.49
CA ALA A 256 -15.16 9.19 52.72
C ALA A 256 -14.94 7.97 51.80
N GLU A 257 -15.12 6.74 52.30
CA GLU A 257 -15.01 5.53 51.48
C GLU A 257 -16.03 5.51 50.35
N VAL A 258 -17.31 5.82 50.62
CA VAL A 258 -18.34 5.91 49.56
C VAL A 258 -17.93 6.91 48.48
N SER A 259 -17.41 8.08 48.89
CA SER A 259 -16.94 9.11 47.96
C SER A 259 -15.76 8.64 47.11
N THR A 260 -14.79 7.94 47.70
CA THR A 260 -13.67 7.34 46.97
C THR A 260 -14.15 6.28 45.97
N ARG A 261 -15.07 5.38 46.37
CA ARG A 261 -15.62 4.37 45.45
C ARG A 261 -16.42 4.97 44.30
N GLN A 262 -17.09 6.10 44.55
CA GLN A 262 -17.79 6.83 43.50
C GLN A 262 -16.79 7.39 42.47
N ALA A 263 -15.64 7.93 42.92
CA ALA A 263 -14.58 8.37 42.03
C ALA A 263 -13.99 7.19 41.21
N ASP A 264 -13.71 6.05 41.85
CA ASP A 264 -13.22 4.83 41.17
C ASP A 264 -14.16 4.37 40.05
N ILE A 265 -15.48 4.48 40.26
CA ILE A 265 -16.50 4.11 39.26
C ILE A 265 -16.48 5.07 38.07
N ILE A 266 -16.37 6.38 38.30
CA ILE A 266 -16.31 7.37 37.23
C ILE A 266 -15.11 7.10 36.32
N GLU A 267 -13.95 6.78 36.91
CA GLU A 267 -12.76 6.40 36.14
C GLU A 267 -12.96 5.09 35.36
N ALA A 268 -13.52 4.06 36.01
CA ALA A 268 -13.78 2.78 35.35
C ALA A 268 -14.80 2.90 34.20
N GLU A 269 -15.84 3.72 34.36
CA GLU A 269 -16.81 4.02 33.30
C GLU A 269 -16.16 4.73 32.11
N ALA A 270 -15.25 5.67 32.36
CA ALA A 270 -14.50 6.34 31.31
C ALA A 270 -13.63 5.33 30.53
N LEU A 271 -12.96 4.40 31.22
CA LEU A 271 -12.16 3.35 30.58
C LEU A 271 -12.99 2.44 29.69
N VAL A 272 -14.17 2.00 30.15
CA VAL A 272 -15.09 1.19 29.32
C VAL A 272 -15.46 1.94 28.05
N LYS A 273 -15.88 3.22 28.17
CA LYS A 273 -16.25 4.04 27.01
C LYS A 273 -15.09 4.21 26.03
N ASN A 274 -13.88 4.45 26.54
CA ASN A 274 -12.69 4.61 25.70
C ASN A 274 -12.39 3.36 24.87
N TYR A 275 -12.43 2.16 25.49
CA TYR A 275 -12.20 0.92 24.75
C TYR A 275 -13.37 0.56 23.82
N GLU A 276 -14.61 0.86 24.18
CA GLU A 276 -15.75 0.73 23.27
C GLU A 276 -15.55 1.62 22.03
N ASP A 277 -15.15 2.88 22.20
CA ASP A 277 -14.96 3.81 21.09
C ASP A 277 -13.75 3.45 20.21
N GLN A 278 -12.65 2.96 20.80
CA GLN A 278 -11.54 2.39 20.04
C GLN A 278 -12.00 1.18 19.20
N LEU A 279 -12.80 0.29 19.78
CA LEU A 279 -13.29 -0.90 19.08
C LEU A 279 -14.26 -0.52 17.95
N LYS A 280 -15.17 0.44 18.20
CA LYS A 280 -16.06 0.99 17.16
C LYS A 280 -15.29 1.61 16.00
N THR A 281 -14.17 2.28 16.31
CA THR A 281 -13.32 2.96 15.32
C THR A 281 -12.55 1.95 14.47
N ILE A 282 -11.90 0.95 15.07
CA ILE A 282 -11.12 -0.05 14.32
C ILE A 282 -12.00 -0.98 13.47
N MET A 283 -13.23 -1.27 13.92
CA MET A 283 -14.25 -2.01 13.15
C MET A 283 -15.03 -1.12 12.17
N ASN A 284 -14.83 0.19 12.22
CA ASN A 284 -15.57 1.17 11.43
C ASN A 284 -17.10 0.97 11.48
N VAL A 285 -17.66 0.89 12.70
CA VAL A 285 -19.10 0.65 12.91
C VAL A 285 -19.99 1.73 12.28
N ALA A 286 -19.43 2.93 12.06
CA ALA A 286 -20.09 4.03 11.35
C ALA A 286 -20.51 3.68 9.91
N ALA A 287 -19.88 2.68 9.29
CA ALA A 287 -20.28 2.19 7.97
C ALA A 287 -21.64 1.49 7.98
N GLU A 288 -22.04 0.90 9.10
CA GLU A 288 -23.26 0.09 9.24
C GLU A 288 -24.36 0.83 10.04
N ILE A 289 -23.97 1.61 11.05
CA ILE A 289 -24.90 2.25 12.00
C ILE A 289 -24.63 3.75 12.02
N LYS A 290 -25.67 4.57 11.76
CA LYS A 290 -25.54 6.05 11.75
C LYS A 290 -25.32 6.65 13.14
N ASP A 291 -25.97 6.10 14.16
CA ASP A 291 -25.86 6.58 15.55
C ASP A 291 -24.87 5.76 16.37
N VAL A 292 -23.59 5.78 15.97
CA VAL A 292 -22.50 5.02 16.60
C VAL A 292 -22.29 5.38 18.07
N LYS A 293 -22.61 6.63 18.46
CA LYS A 293 -22.39 7.11 19.83
C LYS A 293 -23.25 6.37 20.85
N ASN A 294 -24.46 5.99 20.46
CA ASN A 294 -25.40 5.27 21.33
C ASN A 294 -25.28 3.74 21.24
N VAL A 295 -24.37 3.23 20.41
CA VAL A 295 -24.08 1.78 20.35
C VAL A 295 -23.25 1.35 21.55
N ARG A 296 -23.71 0.31 22.26
CA ARG A 296 -22.96 -0.34 23.34
C ARG A 296 -22.46 -1.70 22.88
N ILE A 297 -21.20 -2.02 23.18
CA ILE A 297 -20.60 -3.31 22.81
C ILE A 297 -20.52 -4.19 24.04
N ILE A 298 -21.06 -5.40 23.94
CA ILE A 298 -21.04 -6.41 25.00
C ILE A 298 -20.15 -7.56 24.51
N PRO A 299 -18.92 -7.69 25.03
CA PRO A 299 -18.09 -8.86 24.77
C PRO A 299 -18.78 -10.13 25.25
N THR A 300 -18.71 -11.20 24.45
CA THR A 300 -19.29 -12.52 24.77
C THR A 300 -18.24 -13.55 25.20
N ASP A 301 -16.97 -13.34 24.86
CA ASP A 301 -15.90 -14.28 25.18
C ASP A 301 -15.34 -14.10 26.59
N SER A 302 -14.83 -15.20 27.14
CA SER A 302 -14.15 -15.23 28.44
C SER A 302 -12.69 -15.66 28.27
N PRO A 303 -11.75 -15.04 29.01
CA PRO A 303 -10.33 -15.38 28.88
C PRO A 303 -10.07 -16.79 29.41
N GLN A 304 -9.36 -17.60 28.62
CA GLN A 304 -9.04 -18.97 28.98
C GLN A 304 -7.60 -19.10 29.49
N LEU A 305 -7.37 -20.10 30.36
CA LEU A 305 -6.04 -20.48 30.85
C LEU A 305 -5.70 -21.90 30.39
N ALA A 306 -5.55 -22.09 29.08
CA ALA A 306 -5.03 -23.32 28.51
C ALA A 306 -3.52 -23.20 28.34
N LYS A 307 -2.73 -24.09 28.95
CA LYS A 307 -1.26 -24.07 28.81
C LYS A 307 -0.89 -24.33 27.35
N ARG A 308 -0.02 -23.48 26.80
CA ARG A 308 0.62 -23.70 25.50
C ARG A 308 2.12 -23.70 25.68
N GLU A 309 2.75 -24.83 25.43
CA GLU A 309 4.21 -24.93 25.42
C GLU A 309 4.70 -24.68 24.00
N VAL A 310 5.53 -23.64 23.82
CA VAL A 310 6.21 -23.36 22.56
C VAL A 310 7.69 -23.20 22.86
N SER A 311 8.52 -24.00 22.21
CA SER A 311 9.97 -23.89 22.36
C SER A 311 10.50 -22.68 21.59
N PHE A 312 11.60 -22.09 22.07
CA PHE A 312 12.27 -20.99 21.37
C PHE A 312 12.70 -21.38 19.96
N ASP A 313 13.29 -22.57 19.79
CA ASP A 313 13.83 -23.01 18.50
C ASP A 313 12.72 -23.23 17.45
N GLU A 314 11.59 -23.79 17.85
CA GLU A 314 10.41 -23.95 16.98
C GLU A 314 9.82 -22.59 16.58
N ALA A 315 9.64 -21.68 17.55
CA ALA A 315 9.12 -20.36 17.27
C ALA A 315 10.05 -19.55 16.35
N PHE A 316 11.36 -19.61 16.59
CA PHE A 316 12.36 -18.90 15.80
C PHE A 316 12.45 -19.44 14.37
N SER A 317 12.47 -20.76 14.19
CA SER A 317 12.49 -21.37 12.85
C SER A 317 11.23 -21.06 12.05
N THR A 318 10.06 -21.04 12.70
CA THR A 318 8.80 -20.66 12.07
C THR A 318 8.79 -19.20 11.64
N ALA A 319 9.21 -18.30 12.53
CA ALA A 319 9.27 -16.87 12.24
C ALA A 319 10.26 -16.57 11.10
N LEU A 320 11.40 -17.26 11.04
CA LEU A 320 12.33 -17.11 9.92
C LEU A 320 11.71 -17.45 8.57
N GLN A 321 10.68 -18.30 8.52
CA GLN A 321 10.04 -18.71 7.26
C GLN A 321 8.80 -17.89 6.92
N LYS A 322 8.01 -17.50 7.92
CA LYS A 322 6.68 -16.93 7.71
C LYS A 322 6.56 -15.44 8.00
N ARG A 323 7.51 -14.85 8.72
CA ARG A 323 7.37 -13.47 9.18
C ARG A 323 7.47 -12.47 8.01
N PRO A 324 6.42 -11.67 7.73
CA PRO A 324 6.36 -10.86 6.51
C PRO A 324 7.45 -9.79 6.39
N ASP A 325 7.78 -9.10 7.49
CA ASP A 325 8.80 -8.04 7.50
C ASP A 325 10.22 -8.56 7.17
N LEU A 326 10.50 -9.83 7.48
CA LEU A 326 11.75 -10.50 7.17
C LEU A 326 11.77 -10.95 5.70
N LEU A 327 10.65 -11.45 5.18
CA LEU A 327 10.49 -11.80 3.77
C LEU A 327 10.67 -10.57 2.88
N ALA A 328 10.03 -9.44 3.21
CA ALA A 328 10.21 -8.17 2.52
C ALA A 328 11.69 -7.74 2.47
N THR A 329 12.40 -7.89 3.59
CA THR A 329 13.83 -7.53 3.66
C THR A 329 14.72 -8.48 2.86
N ARG A 330 14.40 -9.78 2.78
CA ARG A 330 15.10 -10.71 1.88
C ARG A 330 14.89 -10.35 0.42
N ILE A 331 13.66 -9.98 0.04
CA ILE A 331 13.36 -9.52 -1.33
C ILE A 331 14.13 -8.23 -1.66
N ASP A 332 14.27 -7.28 -0.71
CA ASP A 332 15.12 -6.09 -0.93
C ASP A 332 16.60 -6.48 -1.13
N VAL A 333 17.12 -7.44 -0.38
CA VAL A 333 18.49 -7.97 -0.58
C VAL A 333 18.64 -8.57 -1.98
N ASP A 334 17.67 -9.35 -2.45
CA ASP A 334 17.67 -9.91 -3.80
C ASP A 334 17.64 -8.81 -4.88
N GLY A 335 16.83 -7.77 -4.66
CA GLY A 335 16.79 -6.57 -5.50
C GLY A 335 18.13 -5.82 -5.51
N LYS A 336 18.82 -5.67 -4.37
CA LYS A 336 20.17 -5.09 -4.34
C LYS A 336 21.19 -5.99 -5.03
N GLN A 337 21.07 -7.31 -4.90
CA GLN A 337 21.95 -8.27 -5.55
C GLN A 337 21.78 -8.21 -7.07
N PHE A 338 20.56 -8.10 -7.56
CA PHE A 338 20.28 -7.87 -8.97
C PHE A 338 20.89 -6.54 -9.44
N ASN A 339 20.69 -5.44 -8.71
CA ASN A 339 21.29 -4.14 -9.05
C ASN A 339 22.83 -4.18 -9.07
N PHE A 340 23.47 -4.93 -8.18
CA PHE A 340 24.92 -5.17 -8.21
C PHE A 340 25.34 -5.92 -9.48
N SER A 341 24.59 -6.96 -9.88
CA SER A 341 24.85 -7.68 -11.12
C SER A 341 24.66 -6.81 -12.37
N TYR A 342 23.68 -5.91 -12.36
CA TYR A 342 23.47 -4.90 -13.39
C TYR A 342 24.63 -3.92 -13.45
N ALA A 343 25.06 -3.37 -12.31
CA ALA A 343 26.21 -2.47 -12.24
C ALA A 343 27.50 -3.10 -12.78
N ARG A 344 27.68 -4.42 -12.58
CA ARG A 344 28.77 -5.18 -13.21
C ARG A 344 28.64 -5.25 -14.73
N ASN A 345 27.43 -5.46 -15.26
CA ASN A 345 27.18 -5.43 -16.72
C ASN A 345 27.48 -4.04 -17.32
N GLN A 346 27.20 -2.97 -16.59
CA GLN A 346 27.48 -1.60 -17.03
C GLN A 346 28.98 -1.26 -17.18
N LEU A 347 29.88 -2.13 -16.71
CA LEU A 347 31.33 -2.02 -16.93
C LEU A 347 31.77 -2.56 -18.30
N LEU A 348 30.91 -3.31 -18.99
CA LEU A 348 31.23 -3.87 -20.30
C LEU A 348 31.20 -2.78 -21.38
N PRO A 349 32.02 -2.90 -22.45
CA PRO A 349 31.87 -2.07 -23.65
C PRO A 349 30.48 -2.22 -24.27
N ASP A 350 29.96 -1.13 -24.81
CA ASP A 350 28.70 -1.10 -25.55
C ASP A 350 28.98 -1.50 -27.01
N LEU A 351 28.95 -2.80 -27.27
CA LEU A 351 29.06 -3.41 -28.59
C LEU A 351 27.66 -3.56 -29.18
N ARG A 352 27.34 -2.82 -30.24
CA ARG A 352 26.03 -2.87 -30.93
C ARG A 352 26.15 -3.34 -32.37
N LEU A 353 25.29 -4.29 -32.74
CA LEU A 353 24.98 -4.61 -34.13
C LEU A 353 23.86 -3.68 -34.61
N GLN A 354 24.07 -3.06 -35.76
CA GLN A 354 23.12 -2.14 -36.40
C GLN A 354 22.85 -2.61 -37.82
N PHE A 355 21.58 -2.67 -38.19
CA PHE A 355 21.13 -2.98 -39.54
C PHE A 355 20.10 -1.93 -39.97
N SER A 356 20.26 -1.38 -41.17
CA SER A 356 19.29 -0.46 -41.77
C SER A 356 18.98 -0.93 -43.19
N TYR A 357 17.71 -0.96 -43.56
CA TYR A 357 17.25 -1.23 -44.92
C TYR A 357 16.29 -0.12 -45.33
N TRP A 358 16.52 0.54 -46.47
CA TRP A 358 15.65 1.62 -46.91
C TRP A 358 15.51 1.69 -48.42
N SER A 359 14.36 2.21 -48.86
CA SER A 359 14.09 2.51 -50.27
C SER A 359 13.52 3.92 -50.40
N PRO A 360 14.27 4.87 -50.99
CA PRO A 360 13.72 6.15 -51.37
C PRO A 360 12.84 6.00 -52.63
N GLY A 361 11.93 6.95 -52.81
CA GLY A 361 11.20 7.21 -54.04
C GLY A 361 11.09 8.72 -54.19
N ILE A 362 11.28 9.21 -55.42
CA ILE A 362 11.22 10.64 -55.74
C ILE A 362 10.25 10.81 -56.90
N SER A 363 9.36 11.78 -56.77
CA SER A 363 8.43 12.23 -57.80
C SER A 363 8.27 13.74 -57.67
N GLY A 364 7.49 14.34 -58.54
CA GLY A 364 7.22 15.77 -58.56
C GLY A 364 7.12 16.28 -59.98
N ASP A 365 6.79 17.56 -60.10
CA ASP A 365 6.56 18.15 -61.41
C ASP A 365 7.91 18.39 -62.09
N GLN A 366 8.16 17.66 -63.16
CA GLN A 366 9.39 17.81 -63.93
C GLN A 366 9.33 19.09 -64.74
N ILE A 367 10.30 19.97 -64.54
CA ILE A 367 10.41 21.24 -65.26
C ILE A 367 11.12 20.99 -66.59
N LEU A 368 10.49 21.37 -67.70
CA LEU A 368 11.06 21.29 -69.03
C LEU A 368 11.66 22.64 -69.42
N TYR A 369 12.96 22.65 -69.74
CA TYR A 369 13.67 23.86 -70.16
C TYR A 369 13.84 23.91 -71.67
N LYS A 370 13.93 25.13 -72.22
CA LYS A 370 14.19 25.35 -73.64
C LYS A 370 15.50 24.68 -74.05
N ASP A 371 15.47 23.99 -75.18
CA ASP A 371 16.60 23.20 -75.72
C ASP A 371 17.13 22.13 -74.76
N ASN A 372 16.29 21.67 -73.81
CA ASN A 372 16.66 20.79 -72.71
C ASN A 372 17.86 21.31 -71.88
N ASN A 373 18.08 22.62 -71.91
CA ASN A 373 19.19 23.27 -71.24
C ASN A 373 18.67 24.02 -70.00
N ALA A 374 18.87 23.43 -68.82
CA ALA A 374 18.50 24.04 -67.55
C ALA A 374 19.14 25.42 -67.33
N LEU A 375 20.34 25.65 -67.87
CA LEU A 375 21.07 26.92 -67.74
C LEU A 375 20.41 28.10 -68.48
N SER A 376 19.56 27.80 -69.47
CA SER A 376 18.78 28.83 -70.18
C SER A 376 17.80 29.54 -69.24
N GLY A 377 17.35 28.88 -68.18
CA GLY A 377 16.36 29.40 -67.23
C GLY A 377 14.95 29.60 -67.82
N ILE A 378 14.73 29.28 -69.09
CA ILE A 378 13.44 29.43 -69.78
C ILE A 378 12.67 28.12 -69.64
N VAL A 379 11.60 28.14 -68.85
CA VAL A 379 10.68 27.01 -68.66
C VAL A 379 9.67 26.97 -69.81
N VAL A 380 9.60 25.85 -70.53
CA VAL A 380 8.73 25.63 -71.71
C VAL A 380 7.49 24.79 -71.35
N GLY A 381 7.52 24.07 -70.22
CA GLY A 381 6.38 23.32 -69.71
C GLY A 381 6.71 22.51 -68.45
N THR A 382 5.72 21.83 -67.90
CA THR A 382 5.91 20.89 -66.78
C THR A 382 5.21 19.56 -67.05
N ILE A 383 5.85 18.46 -66.66
CA ILE A 383 5.22 17.13 -66.66
C ILE A 383 4.79 16.84 -65.21
N PRO A 384 3.49 16.74 -64.91
CA PRO A 384 3.03 16.58 -63.54
C PRO A 384 3.40 15.20 -62.99
N GLY A 385 4.00 15.16 -61.80
CA GLY A 385 4.35 13.92 -61.10
C GLY A 385 3.43 13.69 -59.91
N LYS A 386 2.97 12.45 -59.66
CA LYS A 386 2.07 12.20 -58.52
C LYS A 386 2.88 11.90 -57.27
N LYS A 387 2.43 12.42 -56.12
CA LYS A 387 2.94 12.04 -54.78
C LYS A 387 2.90 10.52 -54.54
N THR A 388 1.87 9.85 -55.06
CA THR A 388 1.69 8.40 -54.96
C THR A 388 2.79 7.61 -55.68
N ASP A 389 3.45 8.20 -56.68
CA ASP A 389 4.51 7.50 -57.41
C ASP A 389 5.79 7.40 -56.57
N ALA A 390 6.14 8.48 -55.84
CA ALA A 390 7.23 8.44 -54.86
C ALA A 390 6.95 7.39 -53.77
N LEU A 391 5.72 7.35 -53.26
CA LEU A 391 5.30 6.36 -52.27
C LEU A 391 5.35 4.93 -52.82
N ARG A 392 4.86 4.74 -54.05
CA ARG A 392 4.87 3.44 -54.72
C ARG A 392 6.30 2.93 -54.90
N ASP A 393 7.22 3.78 -55.33
CA ASP A 393 8.62 3.39 -55.52
C ASP A 393 9.31 3.04 -54.19
N ALA A 394 8.99 3.75 -53.11
CA ALA A 394 9.45 3.42 -51.77
C ALA A 394 8.90 2.07 -51.29
N ILE A 395 7.58 1.86 -51.31
CA ILE A 395 6.92 0.63 -50.81
C ILE A 395 7.26 -0.59 -51.67
N LYS A 396 7.42 -0.42 -53.00
CA LYS A 396 7.85 -1.52 -53.89
C LYS A 396 9.35 -1.82 -53.79
N PHE A 397 10.08 -1.13 -52.91
CA PHE A 397 11.53 -1.26 -52.75
C PHE A 397 12.27 -1.17 -54.09
N ARG A 398 11.91 -0.17 -54.91
CA ARG A 398 12.53 0.04 -56.23
C ARG A 398 14.04 0.25 -56.10
N PHE A 399 14.46 1.01 -55.08
CA PHE A 399 15.84 1.35 -54.82
C PHE A 399 16.29 0.70 -53.51
N LYS A 400 16.85 -0.51 -53.59
CA LYS A 400 17.18 -1.33 -52.42
C LYS A 400 18.53 -0.90 -51.83
N ASN A 401 18.49 -0.18 -50.72
CA ASN A 401 19.69 0.20 -49.98
C ASN A 401 19.71 -0.53 -48.63
N TRP A 402 20.88 -0.99 -48.21
CA TRP A 402 21.08 -1.63 -46.92
C TRP A 402 22.43 -1.23 -46.33
N SER A 403 22.52 -1.24 -45.02
CA SER A 403 23.78 -1.12 -44.28
C SER A 403 23.77 -2.05 -43.07
N VAL A 404 24.92 -2.65 -42.79
CA VAL A 404 25.21 -3.40 -41.57
C VAL A 404 26.43 -2.74 -40.94
N GLY A 405 26.35 -2.43 -39.65
CA GLY A 405 27.43 -1.81 -38.90
C GLY A 405 27.59 -2.44 -37.53
N ILE A 406 28.82 -2.45 -37.03
CA ILE A 406 29.12 -2.77 -35.64
C ILE A 406 29.73 -1.52 -35.03
N THR A 407 29.16 -1.05 -33.92
CA THR A 407 29.68 0.10 -33.16
C THR A 407 30.13 -0.38 -31.79
N VAL A 408 31.33 0.03 -31.37
CA VAL A 408 31.84 -0.22 -30.02
C VAL A 408 32.03 1.11 -29.33
N ASN A 409 31.35 1.30 -28.20
CA ASN A 409 31.52 2.48 -27.35
C ASN A 409 32.12 2.05 -25.99
N PHE A 410 33.27 2.63 -25.64
CA PHE A 410 33.95 2.35 -24.37
C PHE A 410 33.56 3.41 -23.34
N PRO A 411 32.83 3.05 -22.26
CA PRO A 411 32.48 4.01 -21.22
C PRO A 411 33.71 4.35 -20.37
N ILE A 412 34.48 5.37 -20.77
CA ILE A 412 35.73 5.79 -20.12
C ILE A 412 35.54 6.11 -18.63
N ASN A 413 34.40 6.71 -18.24
CA ASN A 413 34.05 6.96 -16.84
C ASN A 413 34.06 5.67 -15.98
N SER A 414 33.54 4.58 -16.53
CA SER A 414 33.50 3.28 -15.82
C SER A 414 34.89 2.69 -15.59
N ILE A 415 35.91 3.15 -16.33
CA ILE A 415 37.30 2.72 -16.18
C ILE A 415 37.95 3.49 -15.02
N PHE A 416 37.69 4.80 -14.91
CA PHE A 416 38.38 5.67 -13.95
C PHE A 416 37.74 5.70 -12.55
N THR A 417 36.41 5.79 -12.45
CA THR A 417 35.77 6.01 -11.15
C THR A 417 35.14 4.75 -10.57
N ARG A 418 34.62 3.84 -11.43
CA ARG A 418 33.82 2.65 -11.05
C ARG A 418 32.78 2.95 -9.95
N ALA A 419 32.37 4.20 -9.79
CA ALA A 419 31.67 4.68 -8.61
C ALA A 419 30.31 4.01 -8.46
N TYR A 420 29.61 3.85 -9.59
CA TYR A 420 28.32 3.14 -9.62
C TYR A 420 28.43 1.67 -9.21
N TYR A 421 29.49 0.96 -9.62
CA TYR A 421 29.75 -0.41 -9.19
C TYR A 421 30.05 -0.50 -7.69
N ALA A 422 30.91 0.39 -7.19
CA ALA A 422 31.24 0.47 -5.77
C ALA A 422 29.99 0.80 -4.93
N GLN A 423 29.18 1.76 -5.36
CA GLN A 423 27.91 2.11 -4.71
C GLN A 423 26.94 0.92 -4.67
N ALA A 424 26.76 0.21 -5.77
CA ALA A 424 25.87 -0.96 -5.83
C ALA A 424 26.38 -2.10 -4.92
N LYS A 425 27.69 -2.31 -4.85
CA LYS A 425 28.32 -3.28 -3.94
C LYS A 425 28.06 -2.90 -2.48
N LEU A 426 28.34 -1.66 -2.09
CA LEU A 426 28.11 -1.16 -0.73
C LEU A 426 26.62 -1.20 -0.36
N SER A 427 25.72 -0.92 -1.31
CA SER A 427 24.27 -1.02 -1.10
C SER A 427 23.83 -2.46 -0.81
N LEU A 428 24.41 -3.45 -1.50
CA LEU A 428 24.16 -4.87 -1.22
C LEU A 428 24.71 -5.28 0.14
N GLU A 429 25.93 -4.86 0.48
CA GLU A 429 26.51 -5.12 1.81
C GLU A 429 25.67 -4.50 2.93
N GLN A 430 25.19 -3.26 2.74
CA GLN A 430 24.28 -2.61 3.68
C GLN A 430 22.97 -3.39 3.85
N ALA A 431 22.33 -3.83 2.75
CA ALA A 431 21.09 -4.60 2.82
C ALA A 431 21.28 -5.94 3.52
N LYS A 432 22.40 -6.64 3.28
CA LYS A 432 22.75 -7.89 3.99
C LYS A 432 22.96 -7.67 5.49
N LEU A 433 23.61 -6.58 5.87
CA LEU A 433 23.79 -6.23 7.29
C LEU A 433 22.47 -5.87 7.95
N LYS A 434 21.57 -5.17 7.24
CA LYS A 434 20.20 -4.89 7.72
C LYS A 434 19.41 -6.19 7.96
N LEU A 435 19.46 -7.13 7.02
CA LEU A 435 18.83 -8.45 7.18
C LEU A 435 19.37 -9.15 8.43
N LYS A 436 20.69 -9.22 8.59
CA LYS A 436 21.32 -9.85 9.77
C LYS A 436 20.93 -9.16 11.09
N ASN A 437 20.85 -7.84 11.10
CA ASN A 437 20.40 -7.08 12.27
C ASN A 437 18.92 -7.38 12.59
N GLN A 438 18.07 -7.48 11.58
CA GLN A 438 16.66 -7.84 11.77
C GLN A 438 16.49 -9.28 12.26
N GLU A 439 17.30 -10.23 11.80
CA GLU A 439 17.31 -11.60 12.33
C GLU A 439 17.72 -11.64 13.82
N GLN A 440 18.68 -10.80 14.24
CA GLN A 440 19.04 -10.66 15.65
C GLN A 440 17.93 -10.04 16.49
N GLN A 441 17.26 -8.99 15.98
CA GLN A 441 16.11 -8.38 16.64
C GLN A 441 14.95 -9.36 16.75
N LEU A 442 14.70 -10.17 15.72
CA LEU A 442 13.71 -11.23 15.71
C LEU A 442 13.99 -12.28 16.79
N SER A 443 15.25 -12.71 16.91
CA SER A 443 15.65 -13.65 17.97
C SER A 443 15.34 -13.10 19.36
N LEU A 444 15.64 -11.83 19.62
CA LEU A 444 15.31 -11.18 20.89
C LEU A 444 13.79 -11.06 21.09
N GLU A 445 13.04 -10.66 20.07
CA GLU A 445 11.58 -10.51 20.13
C GLU A 445 10.89 -11.84 20.44
N ILE A 446 11.33 -12.94 19.81
CA ILE A 446 10.80 -14.28 20.09
C ILE A 446 11.19 -14.76 21.48
N SER A 447 12.44 -14.53 21.89
CA SER A 447 12.88 -14.87 23.26
C SER A 447 12.00 -14.18 24.31
N ASN A 448 11.71 -12.89 24.10
CA ASN A 448 10.84 -12.13 24.98
C ASN A 448 9.38 -12.61 24.91
N ALA A 449 8.85 -12.91 23.73
CA ALA A 449 7.48 -13.39 23.56
C ALA A 449 7.25 -14.76 24.23
N VAL A 450 8.16 -15.72 24.01
CA VAL A 450 8.10 -17.06 24.64
C VAL A 450 8.19 -16.94 26.17
N ARG A 451 9.13 -16.14 26.70
CA ARG A 451 9.24 -15.89 28.15
C ARG A 451 8.01 -15.20 28.71
N ALA A 452 7.42 -14.26 27.97
CA ALA A 452 6.21 -13.54 28.40
C ALA A 452 5.02 -14.50 28.53
N VAL A 453 4.85 -15.43 27.58
CA VAL A 453 3.80 -16.46 27.64
C VAL A 453 3.96 -17.32 28.90
N GLU A 454 5.16 -17.84 29.16
CA GLU A 454 5.41 -18.67 30.35
C GLU A 454 5.23 -17.86 31.65
N THR A 455 5.77 -16.64 31.69
CA THR A 455 5.67 -15.77 32.88
C THR A 455 4.22 -15.41 33.17
N ASN A 456 3.44 -15.02 32.15
CA ASN A 456 2.04 -14.65 32.33
C ASN A 456 1.16 -15.85 32.67
N TYR A 457 1.50 -17.04 32.17
CA TYR A 457 0.84 -18.29 32.59
C TYR A 457 1.02 -18.54 34.08
N GLN A 458 2.27 -18.49 34.57
CA GLN A 458 2.58 -18.67 36.00
C GLN A 458 1.95 -17.58 36.87
N ARG A 459 1.97 -16.31 36.41
CA ARG A 459 1.29 -15.20 37.11
C ARG A 459 -0.22 -15.43 37.21
N ALA A 460 -0.86 -15.86 36.13
CA ALA A 460 -2.29 -16.16 36.14
C ALA A 460 -2.63 -17.30 37.11
N GLN A 461 -1.81 -18.35 37.18
CA GLN A 461 -1.97 -19.41 38.17
C GLN A 461 -1.82 -18.90 39.62
N ALA A 462 -0.80 -18.08 39.88
CA ALA A 462 -0.55 -17.52 41.21
C ALA A 462 -1.67 -16.58 41.66
N TYR A 463 -2.17 -15.70 40.79
CA TYR A 463 -3.27 -14.80 41.11
C TYR A 463 -4.61 -15.53 41.27
N ARG A 464 -4.83 -16.62 40.51
CA ARG A 464 -5.98 -17.50 40.76
C ARG A 464 -5.96 -18.08 42.17
N ALA A 465 -4.83 -18.66 42.58
CA ALA A 465 -4.68 -19.17 43.94
C ALA A 465 -4.83 -18.06 45.00
N ALA A 466 -4.29 -16.86 44.74
CA ALA A 466 -4.43 -15.71 45.63
C ALA A 466 -5.90 -15.27 45.77
N ARG A 467 -6.67 -15.26 44.68
CA ARG A 467 -8.10 -14.95 44.67
C ARG A 467 -8.89 -15.98 45.46
N GLU A 468 -8.67 -17.27 45.22
CA GLU A 468 -9.34 -18.36 45.97
C GLU A 468 -9.05 -18.29 47.47
N LEU A 469 -7.83 -17.92 47.87
CA LEU A 469 -7.47 -17.73 49.27
C LEU A 469 -8.08 -16.46 49.87
N ALA A 470 -8.14 -15.36 49.11
CA ALA A 470 -8.78 -14.12 49.55
C ALA A 470 -10.30 -14.30 49.73
N GLU A 471 -10.93 -15.07 48.85
CA GLU A 471 -12.34 -15.46 48.95
C GLU A 471 -12.63 -16.20 50.27
N LYS A 472 -11.84 -17.24 50.57
CA LYS A 472 -11.97 -18.00 51.83
C LYS A 472 -11.71 -17.15 53.08
N LYS A 473 -10.76 -16.20 53.02
CA LYS A 473 -10.50 -15.27 54.13
C LYS A 473 -11.69 -14.35 54.37
N LEU A 474 -12.28 -13.83 53.29
CA LEU A 474 -13.48 -13.00 53.37
C LEU A 474 -14.65 -13.78 53.99
N GLU A 475 -14.92 -15.00 53.52
CA GLU A 475 -15.96 -15.86 54.06
C GLU A 475 -15.74 -16.14 55.57
N ALA A 476 -14.52 -16.52 55.96
CA ALA A 476 -14.19 -16.79 57.35
C ALA A 476 -14.37 -15.56 58.26
N GLU A 477 -14.01 -14.36 57.77
CA GLU A 477 -14.17 -13.13 58.54
C GLU A 477 -15.64 -12.71 58.65
N GLN A 478 -16.45 -12.93 57.60
CA GLN A 478 -17.89 -12.74 57.66
C GLN A 478 -18.56 -13.64 58.69
N GLU A 479 -18.16 -14.91 58.78
CA GLU A 479 -18.67 -15.82 59.82
C GLU A 479 -18.27 -15.37 61.23
N LYS A 480 -17.04 -14.88 61.42
CA LYS A 480 -16.62 -14.30 62.72
C LYS A 480 -17.41 -13.05 63.09
N LEU A 481 -17.75 -12.20 62.12
CA LEU A 481 -18.57 -11.02 62.37
C LEU A 481 -19.96 -11.40 62.86
N LYS A 482 -20.57 -12.46 62.29
CA LYS A 482 -21.90 -12.95 62.72
C LYS A 482 -21.94 -13.40 64.18
N VAL A 483 -20.82 -13.87 64.71
CA VAL A 483 -20.67 -14.28 66.13
C VAL A 483 -20.04 -13.19 67.02
N GLY A 484 -19.87 -11.97 66.50
CA GLY A 484 -19.33 -10.82 67.25
C GLY A 484 -17.82 -10.85 67.52
N MET A 485 -17.07 -11.72 66.83
CA MET A 485 -15.62 -11.88 67.01
C MET A 485 -14.78 -11.10 65.97
N SER A 486 -15.41 -10.28 65.14
CA SER A 486 -14.76 -9.44 64.13
C SER A 486 -15.38 -8.04 64.12
N THR A 487 -14.77 -7.11 63.40
CA THR A 487 -15.24 -5.74 63.23
C THR A 487 -15.69 -5.50 61.79
N ASN A 488 -16.65 -4.58 61.59
CA ASN A 488 -17.06 -4.19 60.24
C ASN A 488 -15.86 -3.69 59.41
N TYR A 489 -14.90 -3.00 60.04
CA TYR A 489 -13.65 -2.57 59.42
C TYR A 489 -12.83 -3.72 58.82
N LEU A 490 -12.63 -4.80 59.58
CA LEU A 490 -11.88 -5.97 59.10
C LEU A 490 -12.57 -6.64 57.91
N VAL A 491 -13.89 -6.81 57.97
CA VAL A 491 -14.66 -7.39 56.84
C VAL A 491 -14.51 -6.54 55.57
N LEU A 492 -14.58 -5.21 55.67
CA LEU A 492 -14.37 -4.31 54.52
C LEU A 492 -12.97 -4.41 53.95
N GLN A 493 -11.96 -4.53 54.82
CA GLN A 493 -10.59 -4.73 54.40
C GLN A 493 -10.45 -6.02 53.58
N TYR A 494 -11.00 -7.14 54.06
CA TYR A 494 -10.97 -8.40 53.31
C TYR A 494 -11.83 -8.37 52.04
N GLN A 495 -12.94 -7.63 52.02
CA GLN A 495 -13.74 -7.42 50.80
C GLN A 495 -12.93 -6.68 49.74
N ARG A 496 -12.23 -5.61 50.13
CA ARG A 496 -11.34 -4.86 49.24
C ARG A 496 -10.20 -5.74 48.74
N ASP A 497 -9.58 -6.53 49.61
CA ASP A 497 -8.48 -7.42 49.24
C ASP A 497 -8.95 -8.51 48.25
N TYR A 498 -10.16 -9.07 48.44
CA TYR A 498 -10.77 -10.00 47.50
C TYR A 498 -11.10 -9.35 46.15
N ALA A 499 -11.71 -8.15 46.15
CA ALA A 499 -11.99 -7.39 44.93
C ALA A 499 -10.72 -7.06 44.13
N ASN A 500 -9.64 -6.69 44.83
CA ASN A 500 -8.33 -6.48 44.22
C ASN A 500 -7.76 -7.81 43.66
N ALA A 501 -7.88 -8.92 44.38
CA ALA A 501 -7.41 -10.22 43.90
C ALA A 501 -8.17 -10.69 42.65
N LEU A 502 -9.49 -10.48 42.57
CA LEU A 502 -10.31 -10.75 41.38
C LEU A 502 -9.84 -9.96 40.16
N THR A 503 -9.62 -8.65 40.33
CA THR A 503 -9.15 -7.79 39.23
C THR A 503 -7.72 -8.15 38.78
N MET A 504 -6.85 -8.54 39.71
CA MET A 504 -5.49 -9.02 39.39
C MET A 504 -5.50 -10.37 38.67
N GLU A 505 -6.35 -11.33 39.07
CA GLU A 505 -6.51 -12.60 38.34
C GLU A 505 -6.96 -12.34 36.90
N LEU A 506 -8.01 -11.52 36.74
CA LEU A 506 -8.54 -11.21 35.41
C LEU A 506 -7.50 -10.52 34.53
N LYS A 507 -6.77 -9.54 35.08
CA LYS A 507 -5.70 -8.86 34.34
C LYS A 507 -4.61 -9.84 33.90
N ALA A 508 -4.19 -10.74 34.79
CA ALA A 508 -3.18 -11.74 34.47
C ALA A 508 -3.65 -12.74 33.40
N LEU A 509 -4.92 -13.16 33.43
CA LEU A 509 -5.53 -13.99 32.39
C LEU A 509 -5.54 -13.28 31.02
N ILE A 510 -5.87 -12.00 31.01
CA ILE A 510 -5.87 -11.19 29.79
C ILE A 510 -4.45 -10.98 29.27
N ASP A 511 -3.50 -10.65 30.14
CA ASP A 511 -2.08 -10.50 29.76
C ASP A 511 -1.50 -11.82 29.22
N TYR A 512 -1.96 -12.97 29.72
CA TYR A 512 -1.62 -14.29 29.16
C TYR A 512 -2.17 -14.44 27.73
N ASN A 513 -3.46 -14.19 27.51
CA ASN A 513 -4.07 -14.28 26.18
C ASN A 513 -3.42 -13.31 25.17
N LEU A 514 -3.11 -12.08 25.59
CA LEU A 514 -2.38 -11.11 24.77
C LEU A 514 -0.93 -11.54 24.48
N SER A 515 -0.26 -12.19 25.43
CA SER A 515 1.08 -12.73 25.17
C SER A 515 1.07 -13.88 24.15
N LEU A 516 0.02 -14.71 24.14
CA LEU A 516 -0.18 -15.72 23.11
C LEU A 516 -0.44 -15.10 21.73
N ALA A 517 -1.30 -14.09 21.67
CA ALA A 517 -1.59 -13.33 20.46
C ALA A 517 -0.34 -12.66 19.90
N ASN A 518 0.46 -12.03 20.78
CA ASN A 518 1.72 -11.42 20.38
C ASN A 518 2.73 -12.47 19.91
N LEU A 519 2.81 -13.63 20.55
CA LEU A 519 3.69 -14.70 20.10
C LEU A 519 3.30 -15.15 18.67
N ASP A 520 2.01 -15.32 18.38
CA ASP A 520 1.55 -15.68 17.04
C ASP A 520 1.86 -14.58 16.00
N ARG A 521 1.67 -13.30 16.35
CA ARG A 521 2.06 -12.16 15.52
C ARG A 521 3.56 -12.16 15.22
N VAL A 522 4.40 -12.37 16.24
CA VAL A 522 5.87 -12.40 16.10
C VAL A 522 6.33 -13.59 15.25
N MET A 523 5.61 -14.72 15.29
CA MET A 523 5.87 -15.90 14.46
C MET A 523 5.36 -15.80 13.01
N GLY A 524 4.53 -14.80 12.69
CA GLY A 524 3.86 -14.71 11.38
C GLY A 524 2.71 -15.72 11.21
N LEU A 525 2.04 -16.09 12.30
CA LEU A 525 0.97 -17.10 12.33
C LEU A 525 -0.42 -16.52 12.66
N GLY A 526 -0.55 -15.20 12.85
CA GLY A 526 -1.79 -14.57 13.31
C GLY A 526 -2.99 -14.90 12.42
N ARG A 527 -2.76 -15.03 11.10
CA ARG A 527 -3.80 -15.33 10.10
C ARG A 527 -4.26 -16.78 10.11
N GLU A 528 -3.30 -17.71 10.17
CA GLU A 528 -3.56 -19.16 10.07
C GLU A 528 -4.32 -19.66 11.29
N ARG A 529 -3.97 -19.14 12.48
CA ARG A 529 -4.60 -19.58 13.73
C ARG A 529 -6.05 -19.14 13.88
N ARG A 530 -6.42 -18.01 13.26
CA ARG A 530 -7.77 -17.42 13.32
C ARG A 530 -8.65 -17.80 12.12
N ASN A 531 -8.21 -18.74 11.27
CA ASN A 531 -8.94 -19.16 10.05
C ASN A 531 -9.34 -18.00 9.12
N VAL A 532 -8.58 -16.89 9.14
CA VAL A 532 -8.86 -15.67 8.35
C VAL A 532 -8.69 -15.90 6.83
N ARG A 533 -8.11 -17.05 6.43
CA ARG A 533 -7.95 -17.45 5.03
C ARG A 533 -9.25 -17.45 4.23
N SER A 534 -10.41 -17.70 4.84
CA SER A 534 -11.68 -17.80 4.09
C SER A 534 -12.33 -16.45 3.75
N VAL A 535 -11.85 -15.34 4.31
CA VAL A 535 -12.59 -14.05 4.33
C VAL A 535 -12.03 -13.04 3.35
N LEU A 536 -10.74 -13.14 3.01
CA LEU A 536 -10.07 -12.20 2.12
C LEU A 536 -10.13 -12.57 0.64
N GLY A 537 -10.81 -13.67 0.28
CA GLY A 537 -11.00 -14.10 -1.11
C GLY A 537 -9.69 -14.47 -1.80
N ASP A 538 -9.45 -15.78 -1.98
CA ASP A 538 -8.54 -16.21 -3.03
C ASP A 538 -9.30 -16.06 -4.37
N ASP A 539 -9.10 -14.95 -5.07
CA ASP A 539 -9.47 -14.79 -6.49
C ASP A 539 -8.21 -14.74 -7.38
#